data_AF-A0A7W0R172-F1
#
_entry.id   AF-A0A7W0R172-F1
#
_cell.length_a   1.000
_cell.length_b   1.000
_cell.length_c   1.000
_cell.angle_alpha   90.00
_cell.angle_beta   90.00
_cell.angle_gamma   90.00
#
_symmetry.space_group_name_H-M   'P 1'
#
loop_
_entity.id
_entity.type
_entity.pdbx_description
1 polymer ?
#
loop_
_entity_poly.entity_id
_entity_poly.type
_entity_poly.pdbx_seq_one_letter_code
_entity_poly.pdbx_strand_id
1 'polypeptide(L)'
;AESLAAATHALDAVPVGADGPESGRSGWEATNLLTVATAMVAAAAARTESRGCHRRTDFPDPRPEWLTHLDVSLGAGTVSVRGGPVTATAAG
;
A
#
# COMPACT_ATOMS: atom_id res chain seq x y z
N ALA A 1 7.36 -10.21 5.17
CA ALA A 1 5.98 -10.21 5.70
C ALA A 1 5.87 -9.45 7.01
N GLU A 2 6.62 -9.82 8.05
CA GLU A 2 6.47 -9.27 9.40
C GLU A 2 6.63 -7.75 9.48
N SER A 3 7.69 -7.18 8.90
CA SER A 3 7.91 -5.72 8.90
C SER A 3 6.80 -4.94 8.20
N LEU A 4 6.16 -5.54 7.19
CA LEU A 4 5.07 -4.91 6.46
C LEU A 4 3.76 -4.95 7.26
N ALA A 5 3.49 -6.06 7.94
CA ALA A 5 2.39 -6.16 8.90
C ALA A 5 2.56 -5.19 10.07
N ALA A 6 3.79 -5.04 10.58
CA ALA A 6 4.10 -4.06 11.61
C ALA A 6 3.89 -2.62 11.13
N ALA A 7 4.25 -2.31 9.87
CA ALA A 7 3.98 -1.00 9.27
C ALA A 7 2.47 -0.73 9.16
N THR A 8 1.66 -1.70 8.74
CA THR A 8 0.19 -1.57 8.76
C THR A 8 -0.31 -1.22 10.15
N HIS A 9 0.11 -1.98 11.16
CA HIS A 9 -0.32 -1.76 12.53
C HIS A 9 0.10 -0.37 13.08
N ALA A 10 1.31 0.09 12.73
CA ALA A 10 1.78 1.42 13.11
C ALA A 10 0.94 2.53 12.47
N LEU A 11 0.49 2.37 11.22
CA LEU A 11 -0.38 3.32 10.54
C LEU A 11 -1.78 3.34 11.15
N ASP A 12 -2.35 2.17 11.47
CA ASP A 12 -3.65 2.04 12.13
C ASP A 12 -3.68 2.70 13.52
N ALA A 13 -2.52 2.78 14.18
CA ALA A 13 -2.38 3.42 15.49
C ALA A 13 -2.25 4.96 15.42
N VAL A 14 -2.10 5.55 14.23
CA VAL A 14 -2.02 7.01 14.09
C VAL A 14 -3.40 7.62 14.37
N PRO A 15 -3.54 8.53 15.35
CA PRO A 15 -4.81 9.15 15.66
C PRO A 15 -5.35 9.91 14.44
N VAL A 16 -6.57 9.58 14.05
CA VAL A 16 -7.30 10.27 12.98
C VAL A 16 -8.36 11.15 13.64
N GLY A 17 -8.31 12.46 13.36
CA GLY A 17 -9.30 13.42 13.87
C GLY A 17 -8.74 14.39 14.91
N ALA A 18 -8.32 15.54 14.41
CA ALA A 18 -8.51 16.82 15.09
C ALA A 18 -9.30 17.70 14.12
N ASP A 19 -10.57 17.36 13.91
CA ASP A 19 -11.45 18.16 13.08
C ASP A 19 -11.67 19.50 13.79
N GLY A 20 -11.01 20.53 13.26
CA GLY A 20 -11.10 21.88 13.76
C GLY A 20 -10.25 22.84 12.93
N PRO A 21 -10.59 24.14 12.92
CA PRO A 21 -9.82 25.18 12.23
C PRO A 21 -8.35 25.30 12.71
N GLU A 22 -7.97 24.56 13.74
CA GLU A 22 -6.67 24.63 14.43
C GLU A 22 -5.61 23.66 13.88
N SER A 23 -5.98 22.73 12.98
CA SER A 23 -5.03 21.73 12.44
C SER A 23 -3.89 22.33 11.60
N GLY A 24 -4.02 23.58 11.15
CA GLY A 24 -2.96 24.31 10.44
C GLY A 24 -2.43 23.56 9.21
N ARG A 25 -1.31 24.02 8.63
CA ARG A 25 -0.69 23.35 7.47
C ARG A 25 -0.19 21.95 7.81
N SER A 26 0.49 21.81 8.95
CA SER A 26 1.13 20.56 9.37
C SER A 26 0.14 19.43 9.60
N GLY A 27 -1.07 19.72 10.10
CA GLY A 27 -2.12 18.70 10.27
C GLY A 27 -2.63 18.15 8.93
N TRP A 28 -2.81 19.03 7.93
CA TRP A 28 -3.19 18.61 6.58
C TRP A 28 -2.06 17.83 5.88
N GLU A 29 -0.81 18.25 6.05
CA GLU A 29 0.35 17.51 5.54
C GLU A 29 0.44 16.12 6.18
N ALA A 30 0.26 16.02 7.51
CA ALA A 30 0.23 14.73 8.21
C ALA A 30 -0.90 13.83 7.70
N THR A 31 -2.09 14.38 7.46
CA THR A 31 -3.23 13.65 6.89
C THR A 31 -2.92 13.09 5.50
N ASN A 32 -2.29 13.91 4.64
CA ASN A 32 -1.86 13.48 3.30
C ASN A 32 -0.80 12.38 3.37
N LEU A 33 0.20 12.54 4.26
CA LEU A 33 1.25 11.55 4.45
C LEU A 33 0.69 10.22 4.97
N LEU A 34 -0.21 10.25 5.96
CA LEU A 34 -0.88 9.06 6.47
C LEU A 34 -1.67 8.34 5.36
N THR A 35 -2.40 9.11 4.54
CA THR A 35 -3.18 8.58 3.42
C THR A 35 -2.28 7.85 2.41
N VAL A 36 -1.20 8.50 1.97
CA VAL A 36 -0.26 7.94 0.99
C VAL A 36 0.49 6.74 1.56
N ALA A 37 0.96 6.82 2.82
CA ALA A 37 1.65 5.72 3.48
C ALA A 37 0.75 4.48 3.58
N THR A 38 -0.53 4.66 3.95
CA THR A 38 -1.51 3.57 4.02
C THR A 38 -1.73 2.92 2.65
N ALA A 39 -1.90 3.73 1.60
CA ALA A 39 -2.04 3.24 0.23
C ALA A 39 -0.80 2.44 -0.24
N MET A 40 0.40 2.94 0.05
CA MET A 40 1.66 2.28 -0.31
C MET A 40 1.84 0.95 0.42
N VAL A 41 1.59 0.90 1.73
CA VAL A 41 1.70 -0.33 2.53
C VAL A 41 0.68 -1.37 2.08
N ALA A 42 -0.56 -0.97 1.80
CA ALA A 42 -1.58 -1.87 1.27
C ALA A 42 -1.17 -2.50 -0.08
N ALA A 43 -0.66 -1.69 -1.01
CA ALA A 43 -0.17 -2.18 -2.30
C ALA A 43 1.04 -3.13 -2.14
N ALA A 44 1.99 -2.76 -1.29
CA ALA A 44 3.15 -3.60 -1.00
C ALA A 44 2.75 -4.93 -0.36
N ALA A 45 1.71 -4.95 0.47
CA ALA A 45 1.22 -6.16 1.13
C ALA A 45 0.57 -7.11 0.13
N ALA A 46 -0.23 -6.56 -0.79
CA ALA A 46 -0.86 -7.32 -1.86
C ALA A 46 0.15 -7.90 -2.87
N ARG A 47 1.23 -7.16 -3.20
CA ARG A 47 2.24 -7.57 -4.18
C ARG A 47 3.17 -8.66 -3.61
N THR A 48 3.14 -9.88 -4.16
CA THR A 48 3.96 -11.02 -3.69
C THR A 48 5.08 -11.39 -4.68
N GLU A 49 5.89 -10.40 -5.05
CA GLU A 49 7.11 -10.55 -5.84
C GLU A 49 8.12 -9.45 -5.48
N SER A 50 9.29 -9.45 -6.12
CA SER A 50 10.22 -8.31 -6.11
C SER A 50 10.49 -7.81 -7.52
N ARG A 51 10.32 -6.51 -7.75
CA ARG A 51 10.58 -5.86 -9.04
C ARG A 51 10.88 -4.37 -8.87
N GLY A 52 11.94 -3.90 -9.52
CA GLY A 52 12.37 -2.50 -9.40
C GLY A 52 12.66 -2.12 -7.95
N CYS A 53 12.12 -0.98 -7.50
CA CYS A 53 12.29 -0.49 -6.13
C CYS A 53 11.52 -1.31 -5.07
N HIS A 54 10.53 -2.10 -5.46
CA HIS A 54 9.79 -2.96 -4.54
C HIS A 54 10.55 -4.27 -4.32
N ARG A 55 11.10 -4.47 -3.10
CA ARG A 55 11.86 -5.67 -2.73
C ARG A 55 11.25 -6.33 -1.50
N ARG A 56 11.08 -7.65 -1.57
CA ARG A 56 10.48 -8.50 -0.54
C ARG A 56 11.38 -9.69 -0.28
N THR A 57 11.88 -9.84 0.95
CA THR A 57 12.74 -10.99 1.33
C THR A 57 11.97 -12.32 1.33
N ASP A 58 10.66 -12.28 1.55
CA ASP A 58 9.75 -13.42 1.48
C ASP A 58 9.28 -13.74 0.04
N PHE A 59 9.48 -12.83 -0.90
CA PHE A 59 9.21 -13.01 -2.34
C PHE A 59 10.33 -12.34 -3.16
N PRO A 60 11.56 -12.89 -3.15
CA PRO A 60 12.78 -12.19 -3.58
C PRO A 60 12.91 -12.00 -5.09
N ASP A 61 12.17 -12.79 -5.87
CA ASP A 61 12.27 -12.86 -7.32
C ASP A 61 11.06 -12.19 -8.01
N PRO A 62 11.25 -11.65 -9.22
CA PRO A 62 10.14 -11.22 -10.06
C PRO A 62 9.35 -12.44 -10.56
N ARG A 63 8.04 -12.27 -10.74
CA ARG A 63 7.11 -13.31 -11.17
C ARG A 63 6.30 -12.87 -12.40
N PRO A 64 6.18 -13.68 -13.46
CA PRO A 64 5.45 -13.31 -14.68
C PRO A 64 3.99 -12.94 -14.45
N GLU A 65 3.29 -13.66 -13.56
CA GLU A 65 1.90 -13.39 -13.19
C GLU A 65 1.72 -11.99 -12.59
N TRP A 66 2.78 -11.37 -12.08
CA TRP A 66 2.75 -10.02 -11.55
C TRP A 66 3.07 -8.95 -12.61
N LEU A 67 3.11 -9.26 -13.91
CA LEU A 67 3.15 -8.25 -15.00
C LEU A 67 1.79 -7.53 -15.17
N THR A 68 1.35 -6.89 -14.09
CA THR A 68 0.13 -6.08 -14.02
C THR A 68 0.34 -4.90 -13.06
N HIS A 69 -0.56 -3.93 -13.10
CA HIS A 69 -0.63 -2.85 -12.13
C HIS A 69 -1.53 -3.21 -10.93
N LEU A 70 -1.32 -2.50 -9.82
CA LEU A 70 -2.23 -2.49 -8.69
C LEU A 70 -2.88 -1.12 -8.63
N ASP A 71 -4.21 -1.10 -8.65
CA ASP A 71 -4.99 0.13 -8.49
C ASP A 71 -5.38 0.27 -7.03
N VAL A 72 -5.02 1.40 -6.40
CA VAL A 72 -5.35 1.67 -5.00
C VAL A 72 -6.36 2.80 -4.94
N SER A 73 -7.48 2.59 -4.23
CA SER A 73 -8.53 3.59 -4.06
C SER A 73 -8.91 3.74 -2.59
N LEU A 74 -9.27 4.97 -2.19
CA LEU A 74 -9.81 5.29 -0.87
C LEU A 74 -11.33 5.53 -1.01
N GLY A 75 -12.13 4.78 -0.26
CA GLY A 75 -13.59 4.94 -0.23
C GLY A 75 -14.13 4.72 1.18
N ALA A 76 -15.02 5.60 1.66
CA ALA A 76 -15.58 5.55 3.00
C ALA A 76 -14.52 5.37 4.12
N GLY A 77 -13.36 6.03 3.97
CA GLY A 77 -12.25 5.94 4.93
C GLY A 77 -11.44 4.64 4.86
N THR A 78 -11.73 3.74 3.91
CA THR A 78 -11.03 2.46 3.75
C THR A 78 -10.24 2.43 2.45
N VAL A 79 -8.98 2.00 2.52
CA VAL A 79 -8.15 1.73 1.35
C VAL A 79 -8.48 0.35 0.78
N SER A 80 -8.72 0.27 -0.52
CA SER A 80 -8.88 -0.98 -1.26
C SER A 80 -7.84 -1.09 -2.37
N VAL A 81 -7.29 -2.29 -2.55
CA VAL A 81 -6.36 -2.62 -3.64
C VAL A 81 -7.08 -3.51 -4.64
N ARG A 82 -7.04 -3.16 -5.93
CA ARG A 82 -7.53 -3.95 -7.06
C ARG A 82 -6.37 -4.32 -7.99
N GLY A 83 -6.60 -5.37 -8.79
CA GLY A 83 -5.55 -6.04 -9.55
C GLY A 83 -5.06 -7.29 -8.82
N GLY A 84 -3.95 -7.87 -9.28
CA GLY A 84 -3.41 -9.10 -8.70
C GLY A 84 -2.68 -9.96 -9.73
N PRO A 85 -2.12 -11.10 -9.30
CA PRO A 85 -1.44 -11.99 -10.21
C PRO A 85 -2.41 -12.44 -11.32
N VAL A 86 -2.04 -12.17 -12.56
CA VAL A 86 -2.77 -12.61 -13.74
C VAL A 86 -2.25 -13.98 -14.16
N THR A 87 -3.11 -14.82 -14.74
CA THR A 87 -2.64 -16.07 -15.33
C THR A 87 -1.63 -15.73 -16.42
N ALA A 88 -0.39 -16.19 -16.28
CA ALA A 88 0.60 -16.04 -17.34
C ALA A 88 0.08 -16.80 -18.56
N THR A 89 -0.28 -16.08 -19.63
CA THR A 89 -0.55 -16.71 -20.92
C THR A 89 0.72 -17.43 -21.34
N ALA A 90 0.65 -18.74 -21.55
CA ALA A 90 1.78 -19.49 -22.08
C ALA A 90 2.22 -18.82 -23.39
N ALA A 91 3.46 -18.34 -23.43
CA ALA A 91 4.06 -17.91 -24.68
C ALA A 91 4.19 -19.16 -25.57
N GLY A 92 3.43 -19.17 -26.66
CA GLY A 92 3.59 -20.13 -27.75
C GLY A 92 4.81 -19.81 -28.61
#